data_AF-A0A2P6TJR9-F1
#
_entry.id   AF-A0A2P6TJR9-F1
#
_cell.length_a   1.000
_cell.length_b   1.000
_cell.length_c   1.000
_cell.angle_alpha   90.00
_cell.angle_beta   90.00
_cell.angle_gamma   90.00
#
_symmetry.space_group_name_H-M   'P 1'
#
loop_
_entity.id
_entity.type
_entity.pdbx_description
1 polymer ?
#
loop_
_entity_poly.entity_id
_entity_poly.type
_entity_poly.pdbx_seq_one_letter_code
_entity_poly.pdbx_strand_id
1 'polypeptide(L)'
;MSAACTAACNAATRWAEGSARSAGWPSSAARRGGWWATAAPPARRRSARAVAPAALFGFGSKPAEQQQQAAPAPAVQSNSPLLIPFTPVQKNADYSLRLYSAYTAAECEYERRDEGFLLLGSYMSGNNAADARCRETQPVVMCYPPQGAKRMRIHIVPAGSSDAALPPAPRDPAVTLAVAGGEVVAARQFEGNATKEACERCLAQLKAALARDGLQLAEAEAGGFFRLAQYGPLHSLSTRVNEIWLAVKL
;
A
#
# COMPACT_ATOMS: atom_id res chain seq x y z
N MET A 1 -25.67 -41.81 -40.95
CA MET A 1 -26.00 -40.43 -40.50
C MET A 1 -26.56 -40.56 -39.09
N SER A 2 -26.04 -40.02 -37.99
CA SER A 2 -24.86 -39.23 -37.65
C SER A 2 -24.51 -39.58 -36.20
N ALA A 3 -23.22 -39.59 -35.86
CA ALA A 3 -22.68 -39.93 -34.54
C ALA A 3 -22.52 -38.70 -33.64
N ALA A 4 -22.37 -38.99 -32.35
CA ALA A 4 -22.12 -38.13 -31.19
C ALA A 4 -21.04 -37.05 -31.36
N CYS A 5 -21.15 -35.95 -30.59
CA CYS A 5 -20.06 -35.48 -29.73
C CYS A 5 -20.54 -34.37 -28.77
N THR A 6 -20.55 -34.67 -27.47
CA THR A 6 -20.80 -33.72 -26.36
C THR A 6 -19.47 -33.06 -25.99
N ALA A 7 -19.40 -31.73 -26.09
CA ALA A 7 -18.23 -30.94 -25.75
C ALA A 7 -18.14 -30.70 -24.23
N ALA A 8 -17.02 -31.08 -23.61
CA ALA A 8 -16.69 -30.74 -22.23
C ALA A 8 -15.25 -30.20 -22.14
N CYS A 9 -15.16 -29.03 -21.50
CA CYS A 9 -14.06 -28.49 -20.67
C CYS A 9 -12.61 -28.85 -21.03
N ASN A 10 -11.86 -27.84 -21.49
CA ASN A 10 -10.51 -27.53 -20.99
C ASN A 10 -10.07 -26.14 -21.50
N ALA A 11 -10.22 -25.11 -20.66
CA ALA A 11 -9.55 -23.83 -20.84
C ALA A 11 -8.35 -23.77 -19.89
N ALA A 12 -7.21 -24.28 -20.35
CA ALA A 12 -5.93 -24.12 -19.68
C ALA A 12 -5.44 -22.68 -19.88
N THR A 13 -5.31 -21.93 -18.79
CA THR A 13 -4.66 -20.61 -18.78
C THR A 13 -3.17 -20.79 -19.11
N ARG A 14 -2.80 -20.51 -20.36
CA ARG A 14 -1.39 -20.41 -20.79
C ARG A 14 -0.82 -19.10 -20.27
N TRP A 15 0.02 -19.19 -19.24
CA TRP A 15 0.98 -18.14 -18.90
C TRP A 15 2.11 -18.20 -19.93
N ALA A 16 2.38 -17.09 -20.62
CA ALA A 16 3.35 -17.04 -21.70
C ALA A 16 4.78 -17.26 -21.19
N GLU A 17 5.42 -18.33 -21.65
CA GLU A 17 6.87 -18.50 -21.64
C GLU A 17 7.47 -17.70 -22.80
N GLY A 18 8.32 -16.73 -22.48
CA GLY A 18 9.15 -16.01 -23.44
C GLY A 18 10.63 -16.29 -23.18
N SER A 19 11.18 -17.30 -23.84
CA SER A 19 12.62 -17.57 -23.92
C SER A 19 13.11 -17.30 -25.35
N ALA A 20 13.96 -16.28 -25.54
CA ALA A 20 14.88 -16.20 -26.67
C ALA A 20 16.00 -15.15 -26.44
N ARG A 21 17.20 -15.66 -26.12
CA ARG A 21 18.52 -15.38 -26.74
C ARG A 21 18.99 -13.93 -27.02
N SER A 22 20.11 -13.63 -26.35
CA SER A 22 21.37 -13.03 -26.85
C SER A 22 21.40 -11.62 -27.48
N ALA A 23 22.01 -10.69 -26.74
CA ALA A 23 22.96 -9.68 -27.23
C ALA A 23 23.77 -9.20 -26.00
N GLY A 24 25.07 -9.47 -25.90
CA GLY A 24 26.10 -8.60 -26.49
C GLY A 24 26.41 -7.43 -25.55
N TRP A 25 27.23 -7.66 -24.51
CA TRP A 25 27.77 -6.59 -23.66
C TRP A 25 29.13 -6.13 -24.22
N PRO A 26 29.31 -4.85 -24.60
CA PRO A 26 30.63 -4.27 -24.73
C PRO A 26 31.07 -3.66 -23.39
N SER A 27 32.19 -4.18 -22.89
CA SER A 27 33.06 -3.53 -21.91
C SER A 27 33.41 -2.12 -22.37
N SER A 28 33.19 -1.12 -21.52
CA SER A 28 33.96 0.13 -21.60
C SER A 28 33.98 0.90 -20.28
N ALA A 29 35.18 1.45 -20.05
CA ALA A 29 35.48 2.64 -19.25
C ALA A 29 35.53 2.50 -17.72
N ALA A 30 36.64 1.92 -17.26
CA ALA A 30 37.37 2.50 -16.14
C ALA A 30 37.83 3.93 -16.50
N ARG A 31 37.48 4.93 -15.67
CA ARG A 31 38.29 6.14 -15.39
C ARG A 31 37.54 7.13 -14.49
N ARG A 32 38.34 7.74 -13.59
CA ARG A 32 38.07 8.89 -12.71
C ARG A 32 37.37 8.48 -11.40
N GLY A 33 37.85 8.84 -10.23
CA GLY A 33 38.97 9.67 -9.83
C GLY A 33 38.90 9.75 -8.30
N GLY A 34 40.02 9.50 -7.63
CA GLY A 34 40.13 9.83 -6.22
C GLY A 34 40.18 11.34 -6.02
N TRP A 35 40.41 11.73 -4.77
CA TRP A 35 40.46 13.10 -4.21
C TRP A 35 39.03 13.56 -3.81
N TRP A 36 38.69 13.85 -2.55
CA TRP A 36 39.47 14.42 -1.44
C TRP A 36 38.96 13.91 -0.09
N ALA A 37 39.88 13.56 0.80
CA ALA A 37 39.66 13.63 2.23
C ALA A 37 40.24 14.96 2.73
N THR A 38 39.46 15.73 3.49
CA THR A 38 39.89 16.32 4.77
C THR A 38 38.74 17.10 5.40
N ALA A 39 38.46 16.72 6.64
CA ALA A 39 37.57 17.43 7.54
C ALA A 39 38.30 18.59 8.22
N ALA A 40 37.58 19.68 8.49
CA ALA A 40 37.75 20.50 9.70
C ALA A 40 36.56 21.48 9.85
N PRO A 41 35.77 21.43 10.94
CA PRO A 41 34.86 22.52 11.32
C PRO A 41 35.59 23.59 12.15
N PRO A 42 35.27 24.89 11.99
CA PRO A 42 35.91 25.94 12.77
C PRO A 42 35.38 26.03 14.22
N ALA A 43 36.36 26.35 15.07
CA ALA A 43 36.34 26.63 16.50
C ALA A 43 35.12 27.35 17.10
N ARG A 44 34.67 26.80 18.23
CA ARG A 44 33.90 27.47 19.29
C ARG A 44 34.58 28.76 19.73
N ARG A 45 33.87 29.89 19.68
CA ARG A 45 34.21 31.10 20.46
C ARG A 45 33.31 31.21 21.68
N ARG A 46 33.97 31.39 22.83
CA ARG A 46 33.42 31.54 24.17
C ARG A 46 32.68 32.86 24.33
N SER A 47 31.48 32.74 24.89
CA SER A 47 30.80 33.62 25.86
C SER A 47 31.57 34.85 26.37
N ALA A 48 30.94 36.02 26.20
CA ALA A 48 31.11 37.16 27.09
C ALA A 48 29.79 37.43 27.83
N ARG A 49 29.90 37.44 29.15
CA ARG A 49 28.85 37.60 30.16
C ARG A 49 28.72 39.11 30.41
N ALA A 50 27.57 39.70 30.13
CA ALA A 50 27.26 41.07 30.56
C ALA A 50 26.46 41.01 31.86
N VAL A 51 26.99 41.65 32.90
CA VAL A 51 26.37 41.87 34.21
C VAL A 51 25.53 43.13 34.12
N ALA A 52 24.25 43.07 34.50
CA ALA A 52 23.42 44.24 34.70
C ALA A 52 23.20 44.46 36.22
N PRO A 53 23.23 45.70 36.72
CA PRO A 53 23.06 46.00 38.13
C PRO A 53 21.58 46.05 38.53
N ALA A 54 21.35 45.71 39.80
CA ALA A 54 20.07 45.79 40.47
C ALA A 54 19.63 47.24 40.71
N ALA A 55 18.33 47.50 40.54
CA ALA A 55 17.64 48.65 41.12
C ALA A 55 16.42 48.15 41.90
N LEU A 56 16.42 48.45 43.20
CA LEU A 56 15.26 48.41 44.08
C LEU A 56 14.33 49.59 43.73
N PHE A 57 13.01 49.33 43.72
CA PHE A 57 11.92 50.10 44.35
C PHE A 57 10.60 49.90 43.60
N GLY A 58 9.54 49.52 44.33
CA GLY A 58 8.22 50.12 44.12
C GLY A 58 7.09 49.25 43.57
N PHE A 59 6.17 48.93 44.49
CA PHE A 59 4.71 48.85 44.33
C PHE A 59 4.08 47.68 43.57
N GLY A 60 3.17 47.02 44.30
CA GLY A 60 2.47 45.81 43.91
C GLY A 60 1.63 45.96 42.66
N SER A 61 1.71 44.94 41.81
CA SER A 61 0.76 44.64 40.75
C SER A 61 0.53 43.13 40.80
N LYS A 62 -0.74 42.72 40.90
CA LYS A 62 -1.14 41.30 40.82
C LYS A 62 -0.51 40.68 39.57
N PRO A 63 0.05 39.46 39.64
CA PRO A 63 0.42 38.76 38.42
C PRO A 63 -0.86 38.49 37.62
N ALA A 64 -0.92 39.03 36.39
CA ALA A 64 -1.88 38.59 35.41
C ALA A 64 -1.56 37.13 35.09
N GLU A 65 -2.49 36.26 35.40
CA GLU A 65 -2.47 34.85 35.06
C GLU A 65 -2.49 34.73 33.53
N GLN A 66 -1.29 34.67 32.95
CA GLN A 66 -1.12 34.23 31.57
C GLN A 66 -1.61 32.80 31.51
N GLN A 67 -2.86 32.62 31.07
CA GLN A 67 -3.35 31.33 30.60
C GLN A 67 -2.45 30.91 29.45
N GLN A 68 -1.44 30.12 29.81
CA GLN A 68 -0.60 29.40 28.88
C GLN A 68 -1.53 28.40 28.20
N GLN A 69 -2.10 28.81 27.07
CA GLN A 69 -2.84 27.93 26.19
C GLN A 69 -1.92 26.75 25.90
N ALA A 70 -2.25 25.62 26.50
CA ALA A 70 -1.56 24.37 26.25
C ALA A 70 -1.60 24.17 24.74
N ALA A 71 -0.40 24.09 24.14
CA ALA A 71 -0.30 23.64 22.76
C ALA A 71 -1.12 22.35 22.63
N PRO A 72 -1.94 22.20 21.56
CA PRO A 72 -2.68 20.97 21.37
C PRO A 72 -1.69 19.82 21.43
N ALA A 73 -1.99 18.84 22.29
CA ALA A 73 -1.15 17.66 22.43
C ALA A 73 -0.84 17.10 21.03
N PRO A 74 0.42 16.75 20.73
CA PRO A 74 0.75 16.15 19.45
C PRO A 74 -0.17 14.95 19.26
N ALA A 75 -0.91 14.94 18.15
CA ALA A 75 -1.82 13.85 17.82
C ALA A 75 -1.07 12.53 17.98
N VAL A 76 -1.54 11.68 18.90
CA VAL A 76 -0.96 10.36 19.14
C VAL A 76 -1.12 9.58 17.84
N GLN A 77 -0.06 9.52 17.05
CA GLN A 77 -0.03 8.67 15.87
C GLN A 77 -0.02 7.23 16.38
N SER A 78 -1.14 6.53 16.25
CA SER A 78 -1.20 5.11 16.56
C SER A 78 -0.20 4.38 15.66
N ASN A 79 0.76 3.65 16.24
CA ASN A 79 1.72 2.84 15.50
C ASN A 79 1.08 1.64 14.77
N SER A 80 -0.24 1.46 14.87
CA SER A 80 -0.98 0.44 14.11
C SER A 80 -1.18 0.91 12.66
N PRO A 81 -0.98 0.02 11.67
CA PRO A 81 -1.23 0.36 10.28
C PRO A 81 -2.70 0.73 10.09
N LEU A 82 -2.96 1.76 9.31
CA LEU A 82 -4.32 2.18 8.99
C LEU A 82 -4.98 1.12 8.09
N LEU A 83 -6.10 0.55 8.50
CA LEU A 83 -6.81 -0.43 7.68
C LEU A 83 -7.75 0.27 6.69
N ILE A 84 -7.94 -0.32 5.51
CA ILE A 84 -9.00 0.13 4.59
C ILE A 84 -10.36 -0.12 5.27
N PRO A 85 -11.18 0.93 5.49
CA PRO A 85 -12.46 0.77 6.18
C PRO A 85 -13.45 -0.01 5.32
N PHE A 86 -14.22 -0.89 5.96
CA PHE A 86 -15.31 -1.62 5.33
C PHE A 86 -16.48 -1.82 6.29
N THR A 87 -17.67 -2.01 5.73
CA THR A 87 -18.86 -2.46 6.48
C THR A 87 -18.96 -3.98 6.37
N PRO A 88 -18.97 -4.74 7.47
CA PRO A 88 -19.18 -6.17 7.41
C PRO A 88 -20.60 -6.48 6.93
N VAL A 89 -20.72 -7.32 5.90
CA VAL A 89 -22.02 -7.77 5.37
C VAL A 89 -22.37 -9.13 5.97
N GLN A 90 -21.43 -10.08 5.91
CA GLN A 90 -21.59 -11.42 6.44
C GLN A 90 -20.22 -12.04 6.74
N LYS A 91 -20.17 -12.99 7.68
CA LYS A 91 -18.99 -13.81 7.92
C LYS A 91 -19.40 -15.25 8.20
N ASN A 92 -18.72 -16.19 7.58
CA ASN A 92 -18.84 -17.62 7.88
C ASN A 92 -17.43 -18.22 8.08
N ALA A 93 -17.35 -19.55 8.18
CA ALA A 93 -16.07 -20.25 8.36
C ALA A 93 -15.15 -20.17 7.13
N ASP A 94 -15.70 -19.93 5.94
CA ASP A 94 -14.96 -19.97 4.69
C ASP A 94 -14.50 -18.60 4.18
N TYR A 95 -15.30 -17.56 4.39
CA TYR A 95 -15.00 -16.21 3.93
C TYR A 95 -15.80 -15.16 4.71
N SER A 96 -15.46 -13.90 4.46
CA SER A 96 -16.21 -12.74 4.93
C SER A 96 -16.63 -11.88 3.75
N LEU A 97 -17.89 -11.46 3.71
CA LEU A 97 -18.40 -10.44 2.80
C LEU A 97 -18.25 -9.07 3.44
N ARG A 98 -17.62 -8.16 2.70
CA ARG A 98 -17.27 -6.82 3.15
C ARG A 98 -17.68 -5.81 2.09
N LEU A 99 -18.47 -4.80 2.46
CA LEU A 99 -18.73 -3.66 1.61
C LEU A 99 -17.61 -2.63 1.81
N TYR A 100 -16.78 -2.45 0.79
CA TYR A 100 -15.81 -1.38 0.76
C TYR A 100 -16.46 -0.15 0.16
N SER A 101 -16.46 0.97 0.89
CA SER A 101 -16.83 2.27 0.32
C SER A 101 -15.83 2.66 -0.76
N ALA A 102 -16.20 3.58 -1.65
CA ALA A 102 -15.24 4.10 -2.62
C ALA A 102 -14.12 4.86 -1.89
N TYR A 103 -12.87 4.59 -2.26
CA TYR A 103 -11.68 5.23 -1.69
C TYR A 103 -10.64 5.51 -2.76
N THR A 104 -9.80 6.51 -2.54
CA THR A 104 -8.66 6.78 -3.42
C THR A 104 -7.49 5.88 -3.09
N ALA A 105 -6.85 5.36 -4.14
CA ALA A 105 -5.66 4.54 -4.03
C ALA A 105 -4.58 5.02 -5.00
N ALA A 106 -3.33 4.86 -4.60
CA ALA A 106 -2.21 4.93 -5.53
C ALA A 106 -1.96 3.55 -6.12
N GLU A 107 -1.67 3.51 -7.43
CA GLU A 107 -1.43 2.29 -8.18
C GLU A 107 -0.19 2.40 -9.06
N CYS A 108 0.51 1.29 -9.22
CA CYS A 108 1.54 1.13 -10.24
C CYS A 108 1.44 -0.26 -10.88
N GLU A 109 1.85 -0.36 -12.14
CA GLU A 109 2.16 -1.66 -12.73
C GLU A 109 3.47 -2.18 -12.15
N TYR A 110 3.61 -3.51 -12.06
CA TYR A 110 4.85 -4.12 -11.58
C TYR A 110 5.05 -5.51 -12.16
N GLU A 111 6.32 -5.85 -12.41
CA GLU A 111 6.69 -7.25 -12.67
C GLU A 111 7.26 -7.91 -11.42
N ARG A 112 8.24 -7.24 -10.80
CA ARG A 112 8.81 -7.67 -9.53
C ARG A 112 8.14 -6.93 -8.37
N ARG A 113 7.82 -7.69 -7.33
CA ARG A 113 7.00 -7.17 -6.21
C ARG A 113 7.72 -6.05 -5.44
N ASP A 114 9.03 -6.17 -5.26
CA ASP A 114 9.89 -5.18 -4.61
C ASP A 114 9.88 -3.83 -5.34
N GLU A 115 9.86 -3.82 -6.68
CA GLU A 115 9.78 -2.59 -7.47
C GLU A 115 8.47 -1.83 -7.19
N GLY A 116 7.33 -2.54 -7.17
CA GLY A 116 6.04 -1.95 -6.85
C GLY A 116 5.99 -1.36 -5.44
N PHE A 117 6.54 -2.07 -4.45
CA PHE A 117 6.63 -1.55 -3.08
C PHE A 117 7.51 -0.30 -2.97
N LEU A 118 8.65 -0.28 -3.69
CA LEU A 118 9.55 0.87 -3.68
C LEU A 118 8.92 2.10 -4.35
N LEU A 119 8.22 1.93 -5.47
CA LEU A 119 7.53 3.02 -6.16
C LEU A 119 6.44 3.64 -5.28
N LEU A 120 5.53 2.81 -4.74
CA LEU A 120 4.45 3.30 -3.87
C LEU A 120 4.99 3.82 -2.53
N GLY A 121 6.03 3.20 -1.98
CA GLY A 121 6.72 3.66 -0.77
C GLY A 121 7.37 5.03 -0.96
N SER A 122 8.01 5.26 -2.11
CA SER A 122 8.59 6.56 -2.49
C SER A 122 7.52 7.65 -2.58
N TYR A 123 6.40 7.36 -3.24
CA TYR A 123 5.24 8.25 -3.31
C TYR A 123 4.71 8.62 -1.92
N MET A 124 4.48 7.63 -1.05
CA MET A 124 4.00 7.85 0.32
C MET A 124 5.00 8.61 1.20
N SER A 125 6.30 8.50 0.89
CA SER A 125 7.36 9.17 1.64
C SER A 125 7.60 10.63 1.24
N GLY A 126 6.92 11.13 0.20
CA GLY A 126 7.02 12.51 -0.24
C GLY A 126 7.36 12.70 -1.72
N ASN A 127 7.53 11.64 -2.52
CA ASN A 127 7.72 11.78 -3.97
C ASN A 127 6.38 12.08 -4.70
N ASN A 128 5.75 13.18 -4.31
CA ASN A 128 4.48 13.68 -4.82
C ASN A 128 4.54 15.20 -4.88
N ALA A 129 3.62 15.83 -5.60
CA ALA A 129 3.66 17.25 -5.92
C ALA A 129 3.76 18.18 -4.71
N ALA A 130 3.30 17.73 -3.52
CA ALA A 130 3.26 18.52 -2.30
C ALA A 130 4.40 18.23 -1.32
N ASP A 131 5.36 17.36 -1.67
CA ASP A 131 6.41 16.87 -0.75
C ASP A 131 5.84 16.29 0.56
N ALA A 132 4.58 15.82 0.51
CA ALA A 132 3.81 15.47 1.69
C ALA A 132 3.94 13.98 2.00
N ARG A 133 4.06 13.64 3.29
CA ARG A 133 3.98 12.24 3.72
C ARG A 133 2.53 11.76 3.75
N CYS A 134 2.31 10.53 3.33
CA CYS A 134 1.04 9.83 3.47
C CYS A 134 1.15 8.72 4.52
N ARG A 135 0.03 8.39 5.16
CA ARG A 135 -0.03 7.27 6.10
C ARG A 135 0.03 5.96 5.33
N GLU A 136 0.83 5.02 5.83
CA GLU A 136 0.81 3.65 5.32
C GLU A 136 -0.52 2.99 5.69
N THR A 137 -1.15 2.36 4.70
CA THR A 137 -2.38 1.60 4.88
C THR A 137 -2.17 0.12 4.63
N GLN A 138 -3.05 -0.70 5.18
CA GLN A 138 -3.12 -2.13 4.94
C GLN A 138 -4.54 -2.55 4.57
N PRO A 139 -4.68 -3.60 3.73
CA PRO A 139 -3.61 -4.35 3.07
C PRO A 139 -2.99 -3.60 1.89
N VAL A 140 -1.80 -4.04 1.47
CA VAL A 140 -1.35 -3.78 0.10
C VAL A 140 -2.03 -4.78 -0.82
N VAL A 141 -2.73 -4.28 -1.84
CA VAL A 141 -3.56 -5.08 -2.72
C VAL A 141 -2.86 -5.24 -4.06
N MET A 142 -2.64 -6.48 -4.47
CA MET A 142 -2.14 -6.81 -5.81
C MET A 142 -3.28 -7.33 -6.66
N CYS A 143 -3.49 -6.69 -7.81
CA CYS A 143 -4.53 -6.96 -8.78
C CYS A 143 -3.95 -7.82 -9.91
N TYR A 144 -4.57 -8.99 -10.13
CA TYR A 144 -4.16 -9.97 -11.14
C TYR A 144 -5.26 -10.07 -12.20
N PRO A 145 -5.15 -9.34 -13.33
CA PRO A 145 -6.06 -9.52 -14.44
C PRO A 145 -5.77 -10.84 -15.18
N PRO A 146 -6.76 -11.40 -15.90
CA PRO A 146 -6.57 -12.62 -16.67
C PRO A 146 -5.62 -12.41 -17.87
N GLN A 147 -5.52 -11.17 -18.37
CA GLN A 147 -4.55 -10.72 -19.35
C GLN A 147 -4.06 -9.31 -18.99
N GLY A 148 -2.81 -8.99 -19.35
CA GLY A 148 -2.20 -7.68 -19.09
C GLY A 148 -1.31 -7.65 -17.84
N ALA A 149 -0.82 -6.46 -17.51
CA ALA A 149 0.13 -6.25 -16.41
C ALA A 149 -0.55 -6.37 -15.04
N LYS A 150 0.19 -6.93 -14.07
CA LYS A 150 -0.22 -6.92 -12.66
C LYS A 150 -0.10 -5.50 -12.12
N ARG A 151 -1.01 -5.12 -11.22
CA ARG A 151 -0.98 -3.81 -10.56
C ARG A 151 -0.92 -3.94 -9.05
N MET A 152 -0.14 -3.09 -8.41
CA MET A 152 -0.10 -2.97 -6.95
C MET A 152 -0.85 -1.70 -6.56
N ARG A 153 -1.67 -1.80 -5.51
CA ARG A 153 -2.56 -0.75 -5.04
C ARG A 153 -2.41 -0.56 -3.52
N ILE A 154 -2.33 0.69 -3.08
CA ILE A 154 -2.35 1.07 -1.66
C ILE A 154 -3.37 2.20 -1.48
N HIS A 155 -4.23 2.09 -0.45
CA HIS A 155 -5.12 3.18 -0.08
C HIS A 155 -4.29 4.32 0.51
N ILE A 156 -4.54 5.57 0.10
CA ILE A 156 -3.73 6.71 0.50
C ILE A 156 -4.55 7.63 1.39
N VAL A 157 -4.00 7.94 2.57
CA VAL A 157 -4.52 8.97 3.46
C VAL A 157 -3.41 9.97 3.74
N PRO A 158 -3.50 11.23 3.28
CA PRO A 158 -2.48 12.25 3.56
C PRO A 158 -2.30 12.45 5.06
N ALA A 159 -1.05 12.59 5.53
CA ALA A 159 -0.78 12.75 6.96
C ALA A 159 -1.40 14.06 7.49
N GLY A 160 -2.03 14.00 8.66
CA GLY A 160 -2.68 15.15 9.29
C GLY A 160 -4.00 15.58 8.63
N SER A 161 -4.54 14.79 7.70
CA SER A 161 -5.83 15.04 7.05
C SER A 161 -6.90 14.03 7.46
N SER A 162 -8.16 14.36 7.24
CA SER A 162 -9.26 13.39 7.28
C SER A 162 -9.15 12.39 6.14
N ASP A 163 -9.71 11.19 6.29
CA ASP A 163 -9.72 10.13 5.26
C ASP A 163 -10.35 10.57 3.92
N ALA A 164 -11.14 11.66 3.91
CA ALA A 164 -11.75 12.23 2.71
C ALA A 164 -10.83 13.19 1.91
N ALA A 165 -9.63 13.50 2.41
CA ALA A 165 -8.75 14.42 1.71
C ALA A 165 -8.15 13.79 0.45
N LEU A 166 -8.19 14.54 -0.65
CA LEU A 166 -7.60 14.09 -1.90
C LEU A 166 -6.08 13.95 -1.75
N PRO A 167 -5.50 12.82 -2.17
CA PRO A 167 -4.06 12.62 -2.08
C PRO A 167 -3.30 13.50 -3.09
N PRO A 168 -2.06 13.91 -2.78
CA PRO A 168 -1.27 14.74 -3.65
C PRO A 168 -0.94 14.02 -4.97
N ALA A 169 -0.89 14.76 -6.07
CA ALA A 169 -0.58 14.19 -7.38
C ALA A 169 0.82 13.52 -7.37
N PRO A 170 0.99 12.31 -7.92
CA PRO A 170 2.29 11.67 -8.04
C PRO A 170 3.24 12.48 -8.94
N ARG A 171 4.54 12.44 -8.63
CA ARG A 171 5.60 12.98 -9.52
C ARG A 171 6.13 11.94 -10.50
N ASP A 172 6.21 10.69 -10.03
CA ASP A 172 6.63 9.56 -10.86
C ASP A 172 5.46 9.15 -11.78
N PRO A 173 5.63 9.18 -13.11
CA PRO A 173 4.57 8.81 -14.05
C PRO A 173 4.17 7.32 -13.98
N ALA A 174 4.98 6.45 -13.36
CA ALA A 174 4.63 5.05 -13.12
C ALA A 174 3.60 4.88 -11.99
N VAL A 175 3.38 5.92 -11.19
CA VAL A 175 2.37 5.95 -10.11
C VAL A 175 1.17 6.77 -10.55
N THR A 176 -0.01 6.18 -10.47
CA THR A 176 -1.28 6.81 -10.80
C THR A 176 -2.21 6.82 -9.61
N LEU A 177 -3.15 7.77 -9.56
CA LEU A 177 -4.24 7.77 -8.59
C LEU A 177 -5.49 7.17 -9.24
N ALA A 178 -6.16 6.28 -8.53
CA ALA A 178 -7.35 5.61 -8.97
C ALA A 178 -8.40 5.55 -7.86
N VAL A 179 -9.66 5.36 -8.25
CA VAL A 179 -10.75 5.05 -7.31
C VAL A 179 -10.90 3.53 -7.22
N ALA A 180 -10.98 3.04 -5.99
CA ALA A 180 -11.17 1.63 -5.65
C ALA A 180 -12.35 1.49 -4.67
N GLY A 181 -12.85 0.27 -4.45
CA GLY A 181 -14.01 0.03 -3.60
C GLY A 181 -15.33 0.34 -4.33
N GLY A 182 -16.37 0.67 -3.57
CA GLY A 182 -17.74 0.79 -4.09
C GLY A 182 -18.37 -0.56 -4.43
N GLU A 183 -17.90 -1.63 -3.79
CA GLU A 183 -18.18 -3.01 -4.17
C GLU A 183 -18.25 -3.91 -2.93
N VAL A 184 -19.00 -5.02 -3.05
CA VAL A 184 -19.00 -6.08 -2.05
C VAL A 184 -17.94 -7.10 -2.42
N VAL A 185 -17.02 -7.35 -1.51
CA VAL A 185 -15.89 -8.26 -1.68
C VAL A 185 -16.04 -9.45 -0.74
N ALA A 186 -15.95 -10.65 -1.31
CA ALA A 186 -15.69 -11.86 -0.57
C ALA A 186 -14.18 -12.00 -0.33
N ALA A 187 -13.79 -12.02 0.94
CA ALA A 187 -12.41 -12.16 1.38
C ALA A 187 -12.22 -13.48 2.12
N ARG A 188 -11.30 -14.32 1.62
CA ARG A 188 -10.83 -15.55 2.30
C ARG A 188 -9.38 -15.40 2.74
N GLN A 189 -9.13 -15.68 4.01
CA GLN A 189 -7.81 -15.60 4.61
C GLN A 189 -7.02 -16.89 4.39
N PHE A 190 -5.70 -16.76 4.24
CA PHE A 190 -4.75 -17.86 4.32
C PHE A 190 -3.41 -17.37 4.91
N GLU A 191 -2.69 -18.29 5.52
CA GLU A 191 -1.44 -18.00 6.23
C GLU A 191 -0.19 -18.42 5.43
N GLY A 192 0.92 -17.77 5.74
CA GLY A 192 2.24 -18.09 5.20
C GLY A 192 2.62 -17.26 3.98
N ASN A 193 3.50 -17.81 3.13
CA ASN A 193 3.96 -17.12 1.93
C ASN A 193 2.89 -17.17 0.84
N ALA A 194 2.61 -16.02 0.23
CA ALA A 194 1.72 -15.91 -0.93
C ALA A 194 2.42 -16.40 -2.22
N THR A 195 2.76 -17.70 -2.26
CA THR A 195 3.22 -18.36 -3.48
C THR A 195 2.06 -18.54 -4.46
N LYS A 196 2.38 -18.84 -5.71
CA LYS A 196 1.37 -19.11 -6.75
C LYS A 196 0.41 -20.21 -6.32
N GLU A 197 0.94 -21.31 -5.82
CA GLU A 197 0.17 -22.50 -5.41
C GLU A 197 -0.73 -22.20 -4.21
N ALA A 198 -0.26 -21.41 -3.25
CA ALA A 198 -1.07 -20.98 -2.11
C ALA A 198 -2.23 -20.08 -2.54
N CYS A 199 -1.96 -19.11 -3.43
CA CYS A 199 -2.99 -18.23 -3.98
C CYS A 199 -4.01 -19.01 -4.80
N GLU A 200 -3.58 -19.91 -5.68
CA GLU A 200 -4.46 -20.74 -6.51
C GLU A 200 -5.35 -21.66 -5.67
N ARG A 201 -4.79 -22.29 -4.63
CA ARG A 201 -5.56 -23.10 -3.68
C ARG A 201 -6.61 -22.28 -2.94
N CYS A 202 -6.22 -21.12 -2.40
CA CYS A 202 -7.15 -20.24 -1.69
C CYS A 202 -8.26 -19.71 -2.63
N LEU A 203 -7.90 -19.33 -3.85
CA LEU A 203 -8.82 -18.86 -4.89
C LEU A 203 -9.84 -19.95 -5.26
N ALA A 204 -9.39 -21.18 -5.49
CA ALA A 204 -10.27 -22.30 -5.80
C ALA A 204 -11.24 -22.60 -4.65
N GLN A 205 -10.77 -22.59 -3.40
CA GLN A 205 -11.60 -22.78 -2.22
C GLN A 205 -12.65 -21.67 -2.07
N LEU A 206 -12.26 -20.41 -2.28
CA LEU A 206 -13.19 -19.29 -2.21
C LEU A 206 -14.26 -19.39 -3.30
N LYS A 207 -13.88 -19.67 -4.56
CA LYS A 207 -14.84 -19.84 -5.66
C LYS A 207 -15.83 -20.98 -5.38
N ALA A 208 -15.36 -22.11 -4.84
CA ALA A 208 -16.22 -23.23 -4.48
C ALA A 208 -17.20 -22.87 -3.36
N ALA A 209 -16.74 -22.15 -2.32
CA ALA A 209 -17.59 -21.71 -1.23
C ALA A 209 -18.68 -20.73 -1.72
N LEU A 210 -18.32 -19.76 -2.56
CA LEU A 210 -19.27 -18.81 -3.14
C LEU A 210 -20.32 -19.51 -4.01
N ALA A 211 -19.90 -20.45 -4.85
CA ALA A 211 -20.81 -21.21 -5.71
C ALA A 211 -21.79 -22.06 -4.89
N ARG A 212 -21.31 -22.72 -3.83
CA ARG A 212 -22.14 -23.51 -2.91
C ARG A 212 -23.18 -22.64 -2.20
N ASP A 213 -22.81 -21.41 -1.86
CA ASP A 213 -23.68 -20.46 -1.16
C ASP A 213 -24.57 -19.65 -2.14
N GLY A 214 -24.51 -19.93 -3.44
CA GLY A 214 -25.34 -19.29 -4.46
C GLY A 214 -24.92 -17.87 -4.84
N LEU A 215 -23.73 -17.43 -4.45
CA LEU A 215 -23.22 -16.09 -4.74
C LEU A 215 -22.55 -16.02 -6.11
N GLN A 216 -22.92 -15.02 -6.90
CA GLN A 216 -22.34 -14.79 -8.22
C GLN A 216 -21.14 -13.84 -8.13
N LEU A 217 -20.10 -14.13 -8.91
CA LEU A 217 -18.97 -13.22 -9.07
C LEU A 217 -19.37 -11.98 -9.86
N ALA A 218 -18.73 -10.85 -9.56
CA ALA A 218 -18.75 -9.70 -10.45
C ALA A 218 -18.10 -10.04 -11.81
N GLU A 219 -18.35 -9.22 -12.82
CA GLU A 219 -17.97 -9.52 -14.20
C GLU A 219 -16.46 -9.73 -14.39
N ALA A 220 -15.63 -8.87 -13.80
CA ALA A 220 -14.18 -9.00 -13.88
C ALA A 220 -13.69 -10.31 -13.25
N GLU A 221 -14.18 -10.65 -12.05
CA GLU A 221 -13.84 -11.86 -11.31
C GLU A 221 -14.32 -13.14 -12.00
N ALA A 222 -15.50 -13.09 -12.63
CA ALA A 222 -15.98 -14.16 -13.49
C ALA A 222 -15.05 -14.37 -14.70
N GLY A 223 -14.50 -13.28 -15.25
CA GLY A 223 -13.48 -13.28 -16.30
C GLY A 223 -12.08 -13.74 -15.86
N GLY A 224 -11.86 -14.01 -14.56
CA GLY A 224 -10.60 -14.52 -14.03
C GLY A 224 -9.74 -13.48 -13.29
N PHE A 225 -10.23 -12.25 -13.13
CA PHE A 225 -9.59 -11.27 -12.24
C PHE A 225 -9.62 -11.74 -10.78
N PHE A 226 -8.56 -11.49 -10.03
CA PHE A 226 -8.58 -11.63 -8.58
C PHE A 226 -7.62 -10.64 -7.92
N ARG A 227 -7.81 -10.45 -6.60
CA ARG A 227 -6.98 -9.59 -5.77
C ARG A 227 -6.30 -10.41 -4.67
N LEU A 228 -5.01 -10.18 -4.46
CA LEU A 228 -4.25 -10.65 -3.31
C LEU A 228 -4.02 -9.49 -2.36
N ALA A 229 -4.61 -9.54 -1.17
CA ALA A 229 -4.40 -8.58 -0.11
C ALA A 229 -3.36 -9.10 0.88
N GLN A 230 -2.25 -8.40 1.05
CA GLN A 230 -1.19 -8.77 1.98
C GLN A 230 -1.12 -7.81 3.16
N TYR A 231 -1.02 -8.40 4.36
CA TYR A 231 -0.88 -7.70 5.62
C TYR A 231 0.52 -7.85 6.20
N GLY A 232 0.92 -6.85 7.00
CA GLY A 232 2.23 -6.82 7.65
C GLY A 232 3.40 -6.40 6.73
N PRO A 233 4.54 -6.00 7.32
CA PRO A 233 5.67 -5.44 6.58
C PRO A 233 6.45 -6.52 5.83
N LEU A 234 6.91 -6.29 4.58
CA LEU A 234 7.48 -7.30 3.66
C LEU A 234 8.64 -8.15 4.21
N HIS A 235 9.39 -7.63 5.19
CA HIS A 235 10.56 -8.32 5.78
C HIS A 235 10.32 -8.92 7.17
N SER A 236 9.07 -8.94 7.65
CA SER A 236 8.73 -9.67 8.88
C SER A 236 9.02 -11.17 8.75
N LEU A 237 9.63 -11.73 9.81
CA LEU A 237 9.82 -13.17 10.00
C LEU A 237 8.56 -13.86 10.58
N SER A 238 7.52 -13.10 10.91
CA SER A 238 6.24 -13.65 11.42
C SER A 238 5.44 -14.32 10.30
N THR A 239 4.62 -15.31 10.65
CA THR A 239 3.60 -15.85 9.75
C THR A 239 2.73 -14.72 9.24
N ARG A 240 2.65 -14.57 7.91
CA ARG A 240 1.84 -13.53 7.29
C ARG A 240 0.41 -13.98 7.16
N VAL A 241 -0.47 -13.03 7.37
CA VAL A 241 -1.86 -13.11 6.95
C VAL A 241 -1.97 -12.55 5.54
N ASN A 242 -2.55 -13.33 4.65
CA ASN A 242 -2.91 -12.90 3.30
C ASN A 242 -4.38 -13.20 3.08
N GLU A 243 -4.98 -12.51 2.11
CA GLU A 243 -6.35 -12.78 1.69
C GLU A 243 -6.45 -12.83 0.17
N ILE A 244 -7.32 -13.70 -0.34
CA ILE A 244 -7.83 -13.59 -1.72
C ILE A 244 -9.17 -12.88 -1.67
N TRP A 245 -9.31 -11.87 -2.52
CA TRP A 245 -10.50 -11.02 -2.65
C TRP A 245 -11.13 -11.22 -4.02
N LEU A 246 -12.45 -11.45 -4.03
CA LEU A 246 -13.29 -11.49 -5.22
C LEU A 246 -14.52 -10.62 -5.00
N ALA A 247 -14.83 -9.71 -5.93
CA ALA A 247 -16.12 -9.03 -5.92
C ALA A 247 -17.26 -9.99 -6.25
N VAL A 248 -18.39 -9.77 -5.60
CA VAL A 248 -19.63 -10.52 -5.78
C VAL A 248 -20.77 -9.58 -6.14
N LYS A 249 -21.75 -10.12 -6.87
CA LYS A 249 -23.04 -9.46 -7.11
C LYS A 249 -23.99 -9.89 -5.98
N LEU A 250 -24.55 -8.91 -5.28
CA LEU A 250 -25.65 -9.11 -4.35
C LEU A 250 -26.98 -8.74 -5.01
#